data_AF-A0A968AXH4-F1
#
_entry.id   AF-A0A968AXH4-F1
#
_cell.length_a   1.000
_cell.length_b   1.000
_cell.length_c   1.000
_cell.angle_alpha   90.00
_cell.angle_beta   90.00
_cell.angle_gamma   90.00
#
_symmetry.space_group_name_H-M   'P 1'
#
loop_
_entity.id
_entity.type
_entity.pdbx_description
1 polymer ?
#
loop_
_entity_poly.entity_id
_entity_poly.type
_entity_poly.pdbx_seq_one_letter_code
_entity_poly.pdbx_strand_id
1 'polypeptide(L)' 'QVNKLIAYDARALAREAGSELSVNIVMLGTLMRHVKMPFGKEVIETVLNTRTKKSFLEINLKAFDLGFQVD' A
#
# COMPACT_ATOMS: atom_id res chain seq x y z
N GLN A 1 12.31 -19.75 -12.65
CA GLN A 1 13.26 -19.07 -11.74
C GLN A 1 12.69 -17.70 -11.42
N VAL A 2 12.70 -17.25 -10.16
CA VAL A 2 12.21 -15.92 -9.77
C VAL A 2 13.39 -14.95 -9.80
N ASN A 3 13.27 -13.86 -10.57
CA ASN A 3 14.38 -12.91 -10.76
C ASN A 3 14.47 -11.82 -9.67
N LYS A 4 13.35 -11.54 -8.98
CA LYS A 4 13.29 -10.61 -7.84
C LYS A 4 12.18 -11.05 -6.89
N LEU A 5 12.49 -11.17 -5.60
CA LEU A 5 11.55 -11.48 -4.53
C LEU A 5 11.67 -10.41 -3.45
N ILE A 6 10.54 -9.86 -3.03
CA ILE A 6 10.44 -8.94 -1.90
C ILE A 6 9.56 -9.63 -0.86
N ALA A 7 10.10 -9.87 0.33
CA ALA A 7 9.41 -10.62 1.39
C ALA A 7 9.55 -9.87 2.72
N TYR A 8 8.41 -9.58 3.35
CA TYR A 8 8.31 -8.86 4.61
C TYR A 8 6.93 -9.12 5.24
N ASP A 9 6.76 -8.78 6.52
CA ASP A 9 5.47 -8.90 7.20
C ASP A 9 4.55 -7.71 6.88
N ALA A 10 3.83 -7.81 5.76
CA ALA A 10 2.85 -6.80 5.38
C ALA A 10 1.67 -6.69 6.37
N ARG A 11 1.38 -7.75 7.15
CA ARG A 11 0.31 -7.72 8.14
C ARG A 11 0.72 -6.89 9.36
N ALA A 12 1.99 -6.94 9.77
CA ALA A 12 2.51 -6.07 10.81
C ALA A 12 2.34 -4.59 10.45
N LEU A 13 2.72 -4.20 9.22
CA LEU A 13 2.53 -2.83 8.73
C LEU A 13 1.03 -2.44 8.63
N ALA A 14 0.17 -3.37 8.21
CA ALA A 14 -1.27 -3.12 8.17
C ALA A 14 -1.86 -2.88 9.57
N ARG A 15 -1.39 -3.63 10.58
CA ARG A 15 -1.76 -3.39 11.98
C ARG A 15 -1.25 -2.04 12.48
N GLU A 16 -0.03 -1.66 12.12
CA GLU A 16 0.52 -0.34 12.41
C GLU A 16 -0.29 0.79 11.75
N ALA A 17 -0.81 0.55 10.55
CA ALA A 17 -1.73 1.47 9.86
C ALA A 17 -3.09 1.60 10.57
N GLY A 18 -3.43 0.67 11.47
CA GLY A 18 -4.67 0.67 12.26
C GLY A 18 -5.69 -0.37 11.82
N SER A 19 -5.40 -1.22 10.83
CA SER A 19 -6.28 -2.33 10.45
C SER A 19 -5.54 -3.42 9.70
N GLU A 20 -5.55 -4.65 10.22
CA GLU A 20 -5.00 -5.82 9.51
C GLU A 20 -5.66 -6.05 8.13
N LEU A 21 -6.91 -5.59 7.95
CA LEU A 21 -7.61 -5.67 6.66
C LEU A 21 -6.99 -4.80 5.56
N SER A 22 -6.10 -3.85 5.93
CA SER A 22 -5.40 -2.97 4.98
C SER A 22 -4.13 -3.58 4.36
N VAL A 23 -3.85 -4.86 4.60
CA VAL A 23 -2.65 -5.56 4.08
C VAL A 23 -2.53 -5.48 2.57
N ASN A 24 -3.64 -5.48 1.83
CA ASN A 24 -3.65 -5.31 0.38
C ASN A 24 -3.15 -3.92 -0.05
N ILE A 25 -3.41 -2.89 0.73
CA ILE A 25 -2.95 -1.53 0.44
C ILE A 25 -1.47 -1.37 0.76
N VAL A 26 -0.97 -2.02 1.82
CA VAL A 26 0.48 -2.14 2.06
C VAL A 26 1.16 -2.78 0.85
N MET A 27 0.64 -3.92 0.37
CA MET A 27 1.19 -4.58 -0.81
C MET A 27 1.13 -3.69 -2.06
N LEU A 28 0.06 -2.88 -2.22
CA LEU A 28 -0.05 -1.92 -3.32
C LEU A 28 1.01 -0.82 -3.24
N GLY A 29 1.29 -0.29 -2.04
CA GLY A 29 2.38 0.66 -1.82
C GLY A 29 3.72 0.08 -2.25
N THR A 30 4.02 -1.16 -1.84
CA THR A 30 5.25 -1.85 -2.22
C THR A 30 5.32 -2.12 -3.72
N LEU A 31 4.21 -2.47 -4.36
CA LEU A 31 4.14 -2.62 -5.81
C LEU A 31 4.52 -1.31 -6.51
N MET A 32 3.94 -0.19 -6.09
CA MET A 32 4.22 1.14 -6.66
C MET A 32 5.68 1.59 -6.48
N ARG A 33 6.34 1.16 -5.40
CA ARG A 33 7.76 1.44 -5.15
C ARG A 33 8.68 0.65 -6.08
N HIS A 34 8.35 -0.62 -6.34
CA HIS A 34 9.28 -1.58 -6.95
C HIS A 34 9.01 -1.90 -8.41
N VAL A 35 7.81 -1.61 -8.91
CA VAL A 35 7.39 -1.90 -10.27
C VAL A 35 7.15 -0.58 -11.01
N LYS A 36 7.70 -0.50 -12.22
CA LYS A 36 7.46 0.64 -13.12
C LYS A 36 6.02 0.59 -13.62
N MET A 37 5.13 1.30 -12.93
CA MET A 37 3.74 1.43 -13.31
C MET A 37 3.57 2.49 -14.41
N PRO A 38 2.53 2.37 -15.27
CA PRO A 38 2.23 3.37 -16.30
C PRO A 38 1.58 4.65 -15.74
N PHE A 39 1.63 4.86 -14.43
CA PHE A 39 1.07 5.99 -13.69
C PHE A 39 1.84 6.21 -12.37
N GLY A 40 1.75 7.40 -11.78
CA GLY A 40 2.39 7.74 -10.52
C GLY A 40 1.55 7.44 -9.28
N LYS A 41 2.13 7.69 -8.10
CA LYS A 41 1.50 7.41 -6.79
C LYS A 41 0.24 8.25 -6.55
N GLU A 42 0.18 9.45 -7.13
CA GLU A 42 -0.93 10.38 -7.06
C GLU A 42 -2.25 9.78 -7.60
N VAL A 43 -2.16 8.84 -8.55
CA VAL A 43 -3.32 8.11 -9.06
C VAL A 43 -3.88 7.20 -7.97
N ILE A 44 -3.02 6.51 -7.22
CA ILE A 44 -3.46 5.66 -6.10
C ILE A 44 -4.06 6.50 -4.98
N GLU A 45 -3.40 7.60 -4.61
CA GLU A 45 -3.93 8.55 -3.61
C GLU A 45 -5.32 9.06 -4.01
N THR A 46 -5.53 9.40 -5.29
CA THR A 46 -6.84 9.82 -5.83
C THR A 46 -7.89 8.72 -5.75
N VAL A 47 -7.53 7.49 -6.11
CA VAL A 47 -8.44 6.34 -6.01
C VAL A 47 -8.83 6.07 -4.57
N LEU A 48 -7.88 6.11 -3.63
CA LEU A 48 -8.16 5.94 -2.20
C LEU A 48 -9.13 7.01 -1.71
N ASN A 49 -8.91 8.28 -2.06
CA ASN A 49 -9.80 9.40 -1.69
C ASN A 49 -11.23 9.27 -2.26
N THR A 50 -11.38 8.71 -3.46
CA THR A 50 -12.68 8.67 -4.17
C THR A 50 -13.45 7.37 -3.99
N ARG A 51 -12.77 6.25 -3.67
CA ARG A 51 -13.37 4.90 -3.61
C ARG A 51 -13.37 4.30 -2.21
N THR A 52 -12.65 4.87 -1.26
CA THR A 52 -12.63 4.37 0.13
C THR A 52 -13.72 5.06 0.95
N LYS A 53 -14.39 4.32 1.83
CA LYS A 53 -15.31 4.94 2.80
C LYS A 53 -14.51 5.87 3.72
N LYS A 54 -15.08 7.02 4.09
CA LYS A 54 -14.41 8.04 4.93
C LYS A 54 -13.79 7.45 6.21
N SER A 55 -14.47 6.51 6.86
CA SER A 55 -14.00 5.85 8.09
C SER A 55 -12.72 5.01 7.94
N PHE A 56 -12.33 4.67 6.71
CA PHE A 56 -11.15 3.86 6.42
C PHE A 56 -10.10 4.62 5.61
N LEU A 57 -10.38 5.84 5.16
CA LEU A 57 -9.49 6.57 4.26
C LEU A 57 -8.10 6.78 4.85
N GLU A 58 -8.02 7.30 6.07
CA GLU A 58 -6.75 7.56 6.76
C GLU A 58 -5.93 6.29 6.96
N ILE A 59 -6.57 5.19 7.38
CA ILE A 59 -5.95 3.88 7.56
C ILE A 59 -5.38 3.37 6.23
N ASN A 60 -6.13 3.48 5.13
CA ASN A 60 -5.67 3.01 3.82
C ASN A 60 -4.55 3.89 3.25
N LEU A 61 -4.60 5.22 3.44
CA LEU A 61 -3.49 6.11 3.05
C LEU A 61 -2.21 5.77 3.82
N LYS A 62 -2.31 5.61 5.15
CA LYS A 62 -1.16 5.21 5.97
C LYS A 62 -0.60 3.84 5.58
N ALA A 63 -1.47 2.87 5.30
CA ALA A 63 -1.06 1.54 4.83
C ALA A 63 -0.31 1.62 3.50
N PHE A 64 -0.77 2.46 2.57
CA PHE A 64 -0.11 2.67 1.28
C PHE A 64 1.28 3.26 1.47
N ASP A 65 1.40 4.30 2.29
CA ASP A 65 2.68 4.96 2.57
C ASP A 65 3.68 4.02 3.23
N LEU A 66 3.24 3.24 4.23
CA LEU A 66 4.09 2.21 4.86
C LEU A 66 4.58 1.18 3.84
N GLY A 67 3.70 0.73 2.95
CA GLY A 67 4.06 -0.16 1.86
C GLY A 67 5.06 0.44 0.87
N PHE A 68 4.90 1.72 0.55
CA PHE A 68 5.76 2.45 -0.40
C PHE A 68 7.18 2.70 0.13
N GLN A 69 7.34 2.71 1.46
CA GLN A 69 8.63 2.83 2.14
C GLN A 69 9.39 1.51 2.27
N VAL A 70 8.79 0.37 1.89
CA VAL A 70 9.48 -0.94 1.90
C VAL A 70 10.53 -0.97 0.79
N ASP A 71 11.79 -1.23 1.18
CA ASP A 71 12.95 -1.34 0.28
C ASP A 71 13.06 -2.69 -0.45
#